data_AF-A0A285XQE2-F1
#
_entry.id   AF-A0A285XQE2-F1
#
_cell.length_a   1.000
_cell.length_b   1.000
_cell.length_c   1.000
_cell.angle_alpha   90.00
_cell.angle_beta   90.00
_cell.angle_gamma   90.00
#
_symmetry.space_group_name_H-M   'P 1'
#
loop_
_entity.id
_entity.type
_entity.pdbx_description
1 polymer ?
#
loop_
_entity_poly.entity_id
_entity_poly.type
_entity_poly.pdbx_seq_one_letter_code
_entity_poly.pdbx_strand_id
1 'polypeptide(L)' 'MPETIPFHDQGCRFCREFWISTSDQPKLIGVSLEYQCHLYRCGVCSSWWEYGSNYPHVIDEDLANRIAATIEPGSS' A
#
# COMPACT_ATOMS: atom_id res chain seq x y z
N MET A 1 -5.58 11.06 -19.17
CA MET A 1 -4.55 11.33 -18.15
C MET A 1 -5.03 10.56 -16.92
N PRO A 2 -4.25 9.64 -16.33
CA PRO A 2 -4.74 8.96 -15.13
C PRO A 2 -4.91 10.04 -14.06
N GLU A 3 -6.15 10.23 -13.62
CA GLU A 3 -6.49 11.17 -12.56
C GLU A 3 -5.83 10.65 -11.28
N THR A 4 -4.67 11.21 -10.93
CA THR A 4 -4.01 10.89 -9.68
C THR A 4 -4.83 11.49 -8.55
N ILE A 5 -5.55 10.65 -7.81
CA ILE A 5 -6.32 11.07 -6.65
C ILE A 5 -5.35 11.74 -5.65
N PRO A 6 -5.67 12.93 -5.11
CA PRO A 6 -4.80 13.58 -4.15
C PRO A 6 -4.60 12.70 -2.92
N PHE A 7 -3.40 12.67 -2.32
CA PHE A 7 -3.12 11.84 -1.15
C PHE A 7 -4.16 12.02 -0.01
N HIS A 8 -4.62 13.25 0.20
CA HIS A 8 -5.62 13.60 1.22
C HIS A 8 -7.00 12.96 0.98
N ASP A 9 -7.31 12.59 -0.25
CA ASP A 9 -8.56 11.94 -0.67
C ASP A 9 -8.44 10.41 -0.70
N GLN A 10 -7.25 9.86 -0.48
CA GLN A 10 -6.99 8.42 -0.53
C GLN A 10 -7.17 7.74 0.82
N GLY A 11 -7.93 6.64 0.87
CA GLY A 11 -8.14 5.83 2.07
C GLY A 11 -8.88 6.58 3.18
N CYS A 12 -8.69 6.17 4.44
CA CYS A 12 -9.23 6.88 5.60
C CYS A 12 -8.19 7.83 6.23
N ARG A 13 -8.67 8.77 7.05
CA ARG A 13 -7.80 9.69 7.79
C ARG A 13 -6.73 8.97 8.60
N PHE A 14 -7.06 7.82 9.22
CA PHE A 14 -6.12 7.05 10.04
C PHE A 14 -4.90 6.58 9.24
N CYS A 15 -5.07 5.83 8.13
CA CYS A 15 -3.92 5.38 7.35
C CYS A 15 -3.13 6.54 6.73
N ARG A 16 -3.79 7.64 6.38
CA ARG A 16 -3.09 8.86 5.93
C ARG A 16 -2.22 9.45 7.03
N GLU A 17 -2.75 9.55 8.25
CA GLU A 17 -1.98 10.02 9.40
C GLU A 17 -0.83 9.08 9.75
N PHE A 18 -0.94 7.77 9.55
CA PHE A 18 0.22 6.86 9.68
C PHE A 18 1.35 7.22 8.71
N TRP A 19 1.04 7.46 7.44
CA TRP A 19 2.03 7.88 6.45
C TRP A 19 2.63 9.27 6.69
N ILE A 20 1.87 10.21 7.28
CA ILE A 20 2.31 11.60 7.51
C ILE A 20 3.01 11.77 8.86
N SER A 21 2.39 11.25 9.93
CA SER A 21 2.64 11.66 11.31
C SER A 21 3.55 10.70 12.06
N THR A 22 3.67 9.46 11.62
CA THR A 22 4.40 8.43 12.34
C THR A 22 5.46 7.85 11.42
N SER A 23 6.66 7.56 11.93
CA SER A 23 7.57 6.61 11.26
C SER A 23 7.00 5.18 11.22
N ASP A 24 5.72 5.01 11.57
CA ASP A 24 4.99 3.77 11.65
C ASP A 24 4.11 3.67 10.40
N GLN A 25 4.40 2.68 9.57
CA GLN A 25 3.66 2.43 8.34
C GLN A 25 2.40 1.62 8.68
N PRO A 26 1.32 1.69 7.87
CA PRO A 26 0.22 0.74 7.98
C PRO A 26 0.74 -0.71 7.95
N LYS A 27 -0.11 -1.70 8.26
CA LYS A 27 0.36 -3.09 8.36
C LYS A 27 0.99 -3.53 7.03
N LEU A 28 2.30 -3.78 7.04
CA LEU A 28 3.03 -4.34 5.89
C LEU A 28 2.54 -5.77 5.66
N ILE A 29 2.07 -6.03 4.45
CA ILE A 29 1.66 -7.34 3.99
C ILE A 29 2.86 -8.09 3.41
N GLY A 30 3.72 -7.37 2.69
CA GLY A 30 5.02 -7.86 2.26
C GLY A 30 5.62 -7.00 1.17
N VAL A 31 6.75 -7.47 0.63
CA VAL A 31 7.51 -6.75 -0.39
C VAL A 31 7.52 -7.59 -1.65
N SER A 32 7.08 -7.00 -2.76
CA SER A 32 7.19 -7.60 -4.08
C SER A 32 8.45 -7.10 -4.76
N LEU A 33 9.37 -8.03 -5.06
CA LEU A 33 10.56 -7.71 -5.85
C LEU A 33 10.21 -7.54 -7.33
N GLU A 34 9.17 -8.21 -7.81
CA GLU A 34 8.71 -8.11 -9.20
C GLU A 34 8.15 -6.71 -9.49
N TYR A 35 7.27 -6.21 -8.62
CA TYR A 35 6.70 -4.87 -8.73
C TYR A 35 7.57 -3.79 -8.07
N GLN A 36 8.68 -4.18 -7.43
CA GLN A 36 9.60 -3.28 -6.70
C GLN A 36 8.85 -2.35 -5.73
N CYS A 37 7.88 -2.90 -5.00
CA CYS A 37 7.03 -2.15 -4.10
C CYS A 37 6.71 -2.92 -2.82
N HIS A 38 6.30 -2.17 -1.81
CA HIS A 38 5.83 -2.65 -0.54
C HIS A 38 4.30 -2.56 -0.54
N LEU A 39 3.65 -3.66 -0.20
CA LEU A 39 2.21 -3.75 -0.10
C LEU A 39 1.78 -3.61 1.36
N TYR A 40 0.85 -2.69 1.62
CA TYR A 40 0.30 -2.46 2.95
C TYR A 40 -1.22 -2.56 2.93
N ARG A 41 -1.79 -2.88 4.09
CA ARG A 41 -3.24 -2.88 4.30
C ARG A 41 -3.60 -2.08 5.53
N CYS A 42 -4.54 -1.15 5.37
CA CYS A 42 -5.07 -0.42 6.51
C CYS A 42 -5.93 -1.34 7.39
N GLY A 43 -5.63 -1.42 8.69
CA GLY A 43 -6.46 -2.18 9.64
C GLY A 43 -7.82 -1.54 9.97
N VAL A 44 -8.04 -0.29 9.57
CA VAL A 44 -9.28 0.47 9.87
C VAL A 44 -10.25 0.46 8.69
N CYS A 45 -9.82 0.91 7.51
CA CYS A 45 -10.67 0.98 6.32
C CYS A 45 -10.46 -0.19 5.35
N SER A 46 -9.53 -1.11 5.65
CA SER A 46 -9.17 -2.23 4.77
C SER A 46 -8.62 -1.86 3.39
N SER A 47 -8.39 -0.57 3.09
CA SER A 47 -7.77 -0.13 1.83
C SER A 47 -6.34 -0.66 1.69
N TRP A 48 -6.00 -1.01 0.46
CA TRP A 48 -4.67 -1.45 0.04
C TRP A 48 -3.83 -0.26 -0.38
N TRP A 49 -2.57 -0.25 0.05
CA TRP A 49 -1.61 0.81 -0.26
C TRP A 49 -0.35 0.20 -0.87
N GLU A 50 0.18 0.85 -1.89
CA GLU A 50 1.46 0.53 -2.49
C GLU A 50 2.48 1.62 -2.17
N TYR A 51 3.69 1.22 -1.79
CA TYR A 51 4.84 2.12 -1.66
C TYR A 51 6.06 1.54 -2.38
N GLY A 52 6.36 2.09 -3.55
CA GLY A 52 7.52 1.73 -4.37
C GLY A 52 8.43 2.94 -4.61
N SER A 53 8.67 3.26 -5.87
CA SER A 53 9.49 4.42 -6.26
C SER A 53 8.80 5.78 -6.12
N ASN A 54 7.48 5.79 -5.91
CA ASN A 54 6.65 6.98 -5.80
C ASN A 54 6.07 7.14 -4.37
N TYR A 55 5.32 8.22 -4.17
CA TYR A 55 4.56 8.42 -2.94
C TYR A 55 3.57 7.27 -2.68
N PRO A 56 3.34 6.92 -1.40
CA PRO A 56 2.38 5.88 -1.05
C PRO A 56 0.99 6.29 -1.55
N HIS A 57 0.32 5.38 -2.22
CA HIS A 57 -1.02 5.61 -2.74
C HIS A 57 -1.90 4.36 -2.61
N VAL A 58 -3.21 4.57 -2.59
CA VAL A 58 -4.21 3.52 -2.56
C VAL A 58 -4.30 2.86 -3.93
N ILE A 59 -4.31 1.54 -3.91
CA ILE A 59 -4.52 0.69 -5.07
C ILE A 59 -5.80 -0.11 -4.92
N ASP A 60 -6.36 -0.55 -6.04
CA ASP A 60 -7.54 -1.40 -6.04
C ASP A 60 -7.20 -2.85 -5.62
N GLU A 61 -8.22 -3.61 -5.24
CA GLU A 61 -8.04 -4.95 -4.69
C GLU A 61 -7.46 -5.94 -5.71
N ASP A 62 -7.80 -5.81 -6.99
CA ASP A 62 -7.22 -6.63 -8.07
C ASP A 62 -5.70 -6.44 -8.16
N LEU A 63 -5.22 -5.19 -8.17
CA LEU A 63 -3.78 -4.90 -8.22
C LEU A 63 -3.09 -5.38 -6.94
N ALA A 64 -3.72 -5.16 -5.78
CA ALA A 64 -3.20 -5.63 -4.50
C ALA A 64 -3.04 -7.16 -4.47
N ASN A 65 -4.01 -7.91 -5.01
CA ASN A 65 -3.93 -9.37 -5.12
C ASN A 65 -2.82 -9.82 -6.07
N ARG A 66 -2.63 -9.14 -7.19
CA ARG A 66 -1.53 -9.45 -8.13
C ARG A 66 -0.17 -9.24 -7.47
N ILE A 67 0.01 -8.13 -6.77
CA ILE A 67 1.25 -7.85 -6.02
C ILE A 67 1.40 -8.91 -4.92
N ALA A 68 0.35 -9.18 -4.14
CA ALA A 68 0.38 -10.17 -3.07
C ALA A 68 0.75 -11.58 -3.56
N ALA A 69 0.32 -11.97 -4.76
CA ALA A 69 0.67 -13.25 -5.37
C ALA A 69 2.17 -13.37 -5.72
N THR A 70 2.88 -12.25 -5.84
CA THR A 70 4.34 -12.20 -6.10
C THR A 70 5.18 -12.02 -4.83
N ILE A 71 4.55 -11.72 -3.70
CA ILE A 71 5.22 -11.69 -2.41
C ILE A 71 5.48 -13.15 -2.05
N GLU A 72 6.71 -13.61 -2.29
CA GLU A 72 7.07 -14.98 -1.93
C GLU A 72 6.82 -15.17 -0.43
N PRO A 73 6.03 -16.19 -0.02
CA PRO A 73 6.03 -16.60 1.37
C PRO A 73 7.46 -17.08 1.62
N GLY A 74 8.20 -16.37 2.47
CA GLY A 74 9.63 -16.62 2.69
C GLY A 74 9.95 -18.11 2.62
N SER A 75 10.82 -18.47 1.68
CA SER A 75 11.41 -19.80 1.65
C SER A 75 11.96 -20.09 3.05
N SER A 76 11.41 -21.14 3.66
CA SER A 76 11.79 -21.90 4.88
C SER A 76 12.89 -21.35 5.79
#